data_AF-A0A1M3J1U7-F1
#
_entry.id   AF-A0A1M3J1U7-F1
#
_cell.length_a   1.000
_cell.length_b   1.000
_cell.length_c   1.000
_cell.angle_alpha   90.00
_cell.angle_beta   90.00
_cell.angle_gamma   90.00
#
_symmetry.space_group_name_H-M   'P 1'
#
loop_
_entity.id
_entity.type
_entity.pdbx_description
1 polymer ?
#
loop_
_entity_poly.entity_id
_entity_poly.type
_entity_poly.pdbx_seq_one_letter_code
_entity_poly.pdbx_strand_id
1 'polypeptide(L)'
;MAKVSNLVRFLALTLTIGCSTTSSFANNDIIEDNASLYKVRSMYGCAVDGAYNLWDASKNTAFAIGSIAYDIGMISSSVIKGTSAVVNAYNSLVAEDDKAANNARKQAYQDLKEAKNDIYNGLINIPTTLSYAYKATTSLGYGLYDLSMLV
;
A
#
# COMPACT_ATOMS: atom_id res chain seq x y z
N MET A 1 25.53 -24.32 -4.57
CA MET A 1 25.11 -23.94 -3.20
C MET A 1 25.94 -22.80 -2.57
N ALA A 2 27.14 -22.46 -3.07
CA ALA A 2 27.97 -21.39 -2.49
C ALA A 2 27.44 -19.95 -2.66
N LYS A 3 26.69 -19.66 -3.72
CA LYS A 3 26.20 -18.28 -4.02
C LYS A 3 25.13 -17.77 -3.05
N VAL A 4 24.28 -18.67 -2.53
CA VAL A 4 23.23 -18.32 -1.56
C VAL A 4 23.84 -18.02 -0.18
N SER A 5 24.92 -18.72 0.19
CA SER A 5 25.65 -18.48 1.45
C SER A 5 26.29 -17.10 1.51
N ASN A 6 26.86 -16.61 0.41
CA ASN A 6 27.45 -15.28 0.37
C ASN A 6 26.38 -14.18 0.38
N LEU A 7 25.25 -14.40 -0.29
CA LEU A 7 24.13 -13.46 -0.27
C LEU A 7 23.54 -13.32 1.13
N VAL A 8 23.34 -14.44 1.85
CA VAL A 8 22.82 -14.44 3.23
C VAL A 8 23.82 -13.84 4.22
N ARG A 9 25.13 -14.10 4.05
CA ARG A 9 26.19 -13.48 4.86
C ARG A 9 26.29 -11.98 4.60
N PHE A 10 26.16 -11.55 3.35
CA PHE A 10 26.12 -10.13 2.98
C PHE A 10 24.89 -9.46 3.58
N LEU A 11 23.71 -10.10 3.50
CA LEU A 11 22.47 -9.62 4.11
C LEU A 11 22.57 -9.50 5.65
N ALA A 12 23.20 -10.48 6.30
CA ALA A 12 23.42 -10.48 7.75
C ALA A 12 24.43 -9.41 8.20
N LEU A 13 25.45 -9.13 7.37
CA LEU A 13 26.41 -8.06 7.61
C LEU A 13 25.79 -6.67 7.40
N THR A 14 24.88 -6.54 6.43
CA THR A 14 24.14 -5.29 6.17
C THR A 14 23.06 -5.00 7.22
N LEU A 15 22.51 -6.03 7.88
CA LEU A 15 21.53 -5.87 8.97
C LEU A 15 22.14 -5.36 10.29
N THR A 16 23.48 -5.38 10.45
CA THR A 16 24.17 -5.04 11.70
C THR A 16 24.79 -3.64 11.72
N ILE A 17 24.71 -2.87 10.63
CA ILE A 17 25.38 -1.57 10.50
C ILE A 17 24.34 -0.52 10.08
N GLY A 18 23.70 0.11 11.07
CA GLY A 18 22.76 1.21 10.84
C GLY A 18 23.48 2.55 10.76
N CYS A 19 23.11 3.39 9.78
CA CYS A 19 23.49 4.80 9.76
C CYS A 19 22.33 5.64 10.29
N SER A 20 22.48 6.16 11.52
CA SER A 20 21.66 7.28 11.99
C SER A 20 22.40 8.57 11.67
N THR A 21 21.82 9.42 10.83
CA THR A 21 22.34 10.75 10.46
C THR A 21 22.46 11.72 11.66
N THR A 22 22.01 11.35 12.86
CA THR A 22 22.24 12.15 14.08
C THR A 22 23.66 12.05 14.65
N SER A 23 24.47 11.09 14.21
CA SER A 23 25.80 10.85 14.78
C SER A 23 26.97 11.48 14.00
N SER A 24 26.70 12.03 12.81
CA SER A 24 27.74 12.51 11.88
C SER A 24 28.27 13.92 12.21
N PHE A 25 27.67 14.61 13.18
CA PHE A 25 28.11 15.95 13.61
C PHE A 25 29.02 15.96 14.84
N ALA A 26 29.39 14.81 15.40
CA ALA A 26 29.96 14.74 16.76
C ALA A 26 31.48 14.50 16.86
N ASN A 27 32.23 14.27 15.79
CA ASN A 27 33.68 14.08 15.95
C ASN A 27 34.47 14.30 14.65
N ASN A 28 34.90 15.54 14.43
CA ASN A 28 35.72 15.94 13.28
C ASN A 28 37.22 15.62 13.41
N ASP A 29 37.67 15.06 14.54
CA ASP A 29 39.11 14.97 14.83
C ASP A 29 39.77 13.62 14.49
N ILE A 30 39.05 12.66 13.89
CA ILE A 30 39.57 11.32 13.55
C ILE A 30 39.50 11.02 12.03
N ILE A 31 39.32 12.05 11.19
CA ILE A 31 38.90 11.85 9.79
C ILE A 31 40.06 11.82 8.78
N GLU A 32 41.25 12.35 9.10
CA GLU A 32 42.27 12.56 8.05
C GLU A 32 43.04 11.30 7.61
N ASP A 33 43.32 10.33 8.49
CA ASP A 33 44.12 9.13 8.12
C ASP A 33 43.28 7.91 7.69
N ASN A 34 41.96 7.90 7.96
CA ASN A 34 41.05 6.79 7.63
C ASN A 34 39.87 7.23 6.75
N ALA A 35 39.97 8.40 6.11
CA ALA A 35 38.91 8.99 5.27
C ALA A 35 38.35 8.01 4.23
N SER A 36 39.20 7.15 3.65
CA SER A 36 38.77 6.15 2.65
C SER A 36 37.89 5.05 3.25
N LEU A 37 38.25 4.51 4.42
CA LEU A 37 37.48 3.46 5.10
C LEU A 37 36.18 4.00 5.71
N TYR A 38 36.19 5.23 6.23
CA TYR A 38 34.97 5.89 6.71
C TYR A 38 34.02 6.24 5.56
N LYS A 39 34.55 6.73 4.43
CA LYS A 39 33.76 7.01 3.23
C LYS A 39 33.16 5.74 2.63
N VAL A 40 33.93 4.66 2.55
CA VAL A 40 33.44 3.36 2.09
C VAL A 40 32.38 2.80 3.05
N ARG A 41 32.59 2.88 4.37
CA ARG A 41 31.61 2.45 5.39
C ARG A 41 30.33 3.29 5.36
N SER A 42 30.41 4.61 5.15
CA SER A 42 29.22 5.47 5.06
C SER A 42 28.44 5.24 3.75
N MET A 43 29.14 5.04 2.63
CA MET A 43 28.51 4.70 1.35
C MET A 43 27.80 3.35 1.44
N TYR A 44 28.37 2.33 2.08
CA TYR A 44 27.66 1.06 2.29
C TYR A 44 26.44 1.20 3.22
N GLY A 45 26.48 2.08 4.23
CA GLY A 45 25.32 2.38 5.07
C GLY A 45 24.18 3.03 4.28
N CYS A 46 24.48 4.08 3.50
CA CYS A 46 23.51 4.74 2.64
C CYS A 46 22.89 3.79 1.59
N ALA A 47 23.67 2.86 1.04
CA ALA A 47 23.15 1.86 0.10
C ALA A 47 22.14 0.91 0.74
N VAL A 48 22.39 0.51 1.99
CA VAL A 48 21.52 -0.39 2.75
C VAL A 48 20.24 0.33 3.18
N ASP A 49 20.35 1.53 3.71
CA ASP A 49 19.19 2.35 4.09
C ASP A 49 18.32 2.70 2.87
N GLY A 50 18.95 3.02 1.74
CA GLY A 50 18.26 3.23 0.47
C GLY A 50 17.50 1.99 -0.01
N ALA A 51 18.12 0.81 0.08
CA ALA A 51 17.45 -0.45 -0.26
C ALA A 51 16.27 -0.78 0.67
N TYR A 52 16.38 -0.50 1.98
CA TYR A 52 15.26 -0.64 2.93
C TYR A 52 14.11 0.31 2.61
N ASN A 53 14.42 1.57 2.30
CA ASN A 53 13.43 2.57 1.90
C ASN A 53 12.70 2.16 0.60
N LEU A 54 13.40 1.61 -0.40
CA LEU A 54 12.75 1.08 -1.61
C LEU A 54 11.88 -0.16 -1.34
N TRP A 55 12.32 -1.03 -0.42
CA TRP A 55 11.53 -2.18 0.01
C TRP A 55 10.23 -1.75 0.73
N ASP A 56 10.31 -0.75 1.60
CA ASP A 56 9.15 -0.15 2.26
C ASP A 56 8.22 0.54 1.26
N ALA A 57 8.78 1.25 0.27
CA ALA A 57 8.00 1.84 -0.82
C ALA A 57 7.19 0.78 -1.58
N SER A 58 7.82 -0.37 -1.88
CA SER A 58 7.19 -1.48 -2.60
C SER A 58 6.05 -2.11 -1.81
N LYS A 59 6.26 -2.37 -0.50
CA LYS A 59 5.21 -2.91 0.38
C LYS A 59 4.02 -1.96 0.47
N ASN A 60 4.26 -0.68 0.71
CA ASN A 60 3.21 0.33 0.82
C ASN A 60 2.44 0.49 -0.50
N THR A 61 3.13 0.41 -1.65
CA THR A 61 2.49 0.42 -2.97
C THR A 61 1.57 -0.79 -3.15
N ALA A 62 2.02 -1.99 -2.78
CA ALA A 62 1.20 -3.19 -2.86
C ALA A 62 -0.06 -3.10 -1.99
N PHE A 63 0.05 -2.55 -0.77
CA PHE A 63 -1.10 -2.30 0.09
C PHE A 63 -2.07 -1.29 -0.54
N ALA A 64 -1.58 -0.17 -1.06
CA ALA A 64 -2.42 0.83 -1.72
C ALA A 64 -3.18 0.24 -2.92
N ILE A 65 -2.51 -0.54 -3.77
CA ILE A 65 -3.14 -1.21 -4.92
C ILE A 65 -4.20 -2.21 -4.46
N GLY A 66 -3.90 -3.02 -3.44
CA GLY A 66 -4.85 -3.97 -2.88
C GLY A 66 -6.12 -3.31 -2.35
N SER A 67 -5.97 -2.18 -1.65
CA SER A 67 -7.10 -1.39 -1.16
C SER A 67 -7.92 -0.77 -2.29
N ILE A 68 -7.29 -0.20 -3.32
CA ILE A 68 -8.00 0.31 -4.52
C ILE A 68 -8.80 -0.80 -5.20
N ALA A 69 -8.19 -1.98 -5.38
CA ALA A 69 -8.85 -3.10 -6.01
C ALA A 69 -10.08 -3.57 -5.21
N TYR A 70 -9.99 -3.59 -3.88
CA TYR A 70 -11.12 -3.88 -3.01
C TYR A 70 -12.23 -2.83 -3.19
N ASP A 71 -11.89 -1.55 -3.16
CA ASP A 71 -12.85 -0.45 -3.29
C ASP A 71 -13.60 -0.50 -4.62
N ILE A 72 -12.88 -0.74 -5.73
CA ILE A 72 -13.47 -0.96 -7.06
C ILE A 72 -14.41 -2.18 -7.05
N GLY A 73 -14.00 -3.27 -6.40
CA GLY A 73 -14.82 -4.48 -6.27
C GLY A 73 -16.14 -4.22 -5.54
N MET A 74 -16.08 -3.50 -4.42
CA MET A 74 -17.26 -3.14 -3.64
C MET A 74 -18.19 -2.20 -4.41
N ILE A 75 -17.65 -1.17 -5.07
CA ILE A 75 -18.44 -0.27 -5.92
C ILE A 75 -19.09 -1.06 -7.07
N SER A 76 -18.36 -1.97 -7.72
CA SER A 76 -18.90 -2.79 -8.82
C SER A 76 -20.04 -3.71 -8.34
N SER A 77 -19.88 -4.35 -7.17
CA SER A 77 -20.95 -5.13 -6.52
C SER A 77 -22.19 -4.28 -6.28
N SER A 78 -22.00 -3.04 -5.79
CA SER A 78 -23.11 -2.13 -5.54
C SER A 78 -23.91 -1.76 -6.79
N VAL A 79 -23.26 -1.62 -7.95
CA VAL A 79 -23.94 -1.33 -9.22
C VAL A 79 -24.82 -2.49 -9.64
N ILE A 80 -24.32 -3.73 -9.50
CA ILE A 80 -25.08 -4.94 -9.83
C ILE A 80 -26.33 -5.03 -8.94
N LYS A 81 -26.16 -4.86 -7.63
CA LYS A 81 -27.28 -4.91 -6.66
C LYS A 81 -28.26 -3.75 -6.87
N GLY A 82 -27.77 -2.53 -7.11
CA GLY A 82 -28.62 -1.39 -7.44
C GLY A 82 -29.44 -1.62 -8.72
N THR A 83 -28.85 -2.26 -9.73
CA THR A 83 -29.55 -2.65 -10.95
C THR A 83 -30.61 -3.71 -10.67
N SER A 84 -30.29 -4.74 -9.89
CA SER A 84 -31.26 -5.75 -9.43
C SER A 84 -32.44 -5.11 -8.69
N ALA A 85 -32.18 -4.11 -7.85
CA ALA A 85 -33.23 -3.39 -7.15
C ALA A 85 -34.17 -2.65 -8.10
N VAL A 86 -33.65 -2.01 -9.14
CA VAL A 86 -34.46 -1.33 -10.17
C VAL A 86 -35.34 -2.34 -10.90
N VAL A 87 -34.78 -3.49 -11.28
CA VAL A 87 -35.55 -4.58 -11.93
C VAL A 87 -36.65 -5.10 -11.00
N ASN A 88 -36.35 -5.32 -9.73
CA ASN A 88 -37.33 -5.78 -8.75
C ASN A 88 -38.41 -4.72 -8.46
N ALA A 89 -38.04 -3.44 -8.42
CA ALA A 89 -39.00 -2.35 -8.32
C ALA A 89 -39.94 -2.32 -9.53
N TYR A 90 -39.41 -2.46 -10.74
CA TYR A 90 -40.20 -2.57 -11.98
C TYR A 90 -41.14 -3.78 -11.95
N ASN A 91 -40.64 -4.96 -11.58
CA ASN A 91 -41.44 -6.18 -11.45
C ASN A 91 -42.60 -5.99 -10.45
N SER A 92 -42.43 -5.15 -9.43
CA SER A 92 -43.52 -4.85 -8.49
C SER A 92 -44.63 -3.97 -9.05
N LEU A 93 -44.36 -3.22 -10.13
CA LEU A 93 -45.34 -2.36 -10.80
C LEU A 93 -46.17 -3.14 -11.83
N VAL A 94 -45.57 -4.17 -12.44
CA VAL A 94 -46.21 -4.99 -13.47
C VAL A 94 -46.71 -6.35 -12.95
N ALA A 95 -46.61 -6.58 -11.63
CA ALA A 95 -47.06 -7.81 -11.01
C ALA A 95 -48.58 -8.00 -11.13
N GLU A 96 -48.99 -9.24 -11.39
CA GLU A 96 -50.41 -9.60 -11.56
C GLU A 96 -51.18 -9.66 -10.24
N ASP A 97 -50.48 -9.80 -9.11
CA ASP A 97 -51.09 -9.82 -7.77
C ASP A 97 -50.24 -9.08 -6.72
N ASP A 98 -50.90 -8.69 -5.63
CA ASP A 98 -50.31 -7.92 -4.54
C ASP A 98 -49.18 -8.67 -3.80
N LYS A 99 -49.24 -10.00 -3.75
CA LYS A 99 -48.23 -10.80 -3.06
C LYS A 99 -46.92 -10.81 -3.84
N ALA A 100 -46.99 -11.01 -5.16
CA ALA A 100 -45.87 -10.90 -6.07
C ALA A 100 -45.29 -9.48 -6.05
N ALA A 101 -46.14 -8.45 -6.08
CA ALA A 101 -45.73 -7.06 -5.97
C ALA A 101 -44.97 -6.79 -4.66
N ASN A 102 -45.49 -7.27 -3.53
CA ASN A 102 -44.90 -7.02 -2.22
C ASN A 102 -43.56 -7.77 -2.03
N ASN A 103 -43.45 -8.99 -2.55
CA ASN A 103 -42.19 -9.74 -2.56
C ASN A 103 -41.12 -9.02 -3.38
N ALA A 104 -41.48 -8.52 -4.58
CA ALA A 104 -40.57 -7.78 -5.44
C ALA A 104 -40.10 -6.46 -4.78
N ARG A 105 -41.00 -5.70 -4.12
CA ARG A 105 -40.63 -4.50 -3.34
C ARG A 105 -39.68 -4.84 -2.19
N LYS A 106 -39.94 -5.94 -1.47
CA LYS A 106 -39.09 -6.39 -0.37
C LYS A 106 -37.68 -6.73 -0.87
N GLN A 107 -37.57 -7.41 -2.01
CA GLN A 107 -36.28 -7.73 -2.61
C GLN A 107 -35.56 -6.46 -3.08
N ALA A 108 -36.25 -5.55 -3.78
CA ALA A 108 -35.69 -4.27 -4.19
C ALA A 108 -35.13 -3.46 -3.00
N TYR A 109 -35.83 -3.47 -1.86
CA TYR A 109 -35.35 -2.82 -0.64
C TYR A 109 -34.08 -3.46 -0.08
N GLN A 110 -33.99 -4.80 -0.05
CA GLN A 110 -32.77 -5.48 0.42
C GLN A 110 -31.60 -5.22 -0.53
N ASP A 111 -31.82 -5.33 -1.84
CA ASP A 111 -30.82 -5.06 -2.86
C ASP A 111 -30.27 -3.62 -2.75
N LEU A 112 -31.14 -2.62 -2.53
CA LEU A 112 -30.72 -1.23 -2.29
C LEU A 112 -29.93 -1.07 -1.00
N LYS A 113 -30.37 -1.73 0.07
CA LYS A 113 -29.69 -1.68 1.37
C LYS A 113 -28.28 -2.25 1.25
N GLU A 114 -28.13 -3.37 0.56
CA GLU A 114 -26.83 -3.98 0.30
C GLU A 114 -25.97 -3.14 -0.64
N ALA A 115 -26.53 -2.60 -1.72
CA ALA A 115 -25.80 -1.71 -2.63
C ALA A 115 -25.23 -0.50 -1.89
N LYS A 116 -26.04 0.14 -1.03
CA LYS A 116 -25.58 1.25 -0.18
C LYS A 116 -24.44 0.82 0.75
N ASN A 117 -24.55 -0.36 1.36
CA ASN A 117 -23.52 -0.87 2.26
C ASN A 117 -22.21 -1.16 1.51
N ASP A 118 -22.31 -1.71 0.31
CA ASP A 118 -21.15 -1.97 -0.55
C ASP A 118 -20.46 -0.66 -0.96
N ILE A 119 -21.22 0.39 -1.31
CA ILE A 119 -20.67 1.73 -1.56
C ILE A 119 -19.92 2.24 -0.32
N TYR A 120 -20.53 2.16 0.87
CA TYR A 120 -19.90 2.63 2.10
C TYR A 120 -18.58 1.89 2.38
N ASN A 121 -18.58 0.57 2.25
CA ASN A 121 -17.40 -0.26 2.45
C ASN A 121 -16.30 -0.04 1.40
N GLY A 122 -16.67 0.32 0.17
CA GLY A 122 -15.70 0.70 -0.87
C GLY A 122 -15.15 2.12 -0.70
N LEU A 123 -15.86 3.01 -0.01
CA LEU A 123 -15.37 4.38 0.24
C LEU A 123 -14.50 4.48 1.49
N ILE A 124 -14.72 3.62 2.48
CA ILE A 124 -14.05 3.72 3.79
C ILE A 124 -12.54 3.45 3.70
N ASN A 125 -12.05 2.72 2.70
CA ASN A 125 -10.62 2.46 2.56
C ASN A 125 -9.87 3.54 1.77
N ILE A 126 -10.56 4.52 1.15
CA ILE A 126 -9.90 5.60 0.41
C ILE A 126 -8.85 6.34 1.26
N PRO A 127 -9.13 6.75 2.52
CA PRO A 127 -8.12 7.38 3.37
C PRO A 127 -6.92 6.46 3.66
N THR A 128 -7.17 5.17 3.85
CA THR A 128 -6.13 4.15 4.09
C THR A 128 -5.24 3.98 2.86
N THR A 129 -5.85 3.85 1.67
CA THR A 129 -5.17 3.82 0.38
C THR A 129 -4.27 5.03 0.19
N LEU A 130 -4.80 6.24 0.42
CA LEU A 130 -4.04 7.48 0.30
C LEU A 130 -2.86 7.55 1.29
N SER A 131 -3.05 7.05 2.52
CA SER A 131 -1.97 6.94 3.51
C SER A 131 -0.85 6.02 3.03
N TYR A 132 -1.17 4.85 2.49
CA TYR A 132 -0.17 3.93 1.95
C TYR A 132 0.51 4.47 0.69
N ALA A 133 -0.22 5.14 -0.20
CA ALA A 133 0.36 5.82 -1.35
C ALA A 133 1.36 6.90 -0.92
N TYR A 134 1.01 7.72 0.08
CA TYR A 134 1.90 8.75 0.62
C TYR A 134 3.17 8.15 1.25
N LYS A 135 3.02 7.08 2.04
CA LYS A 135 4.17 6.36 2.60
C LYS A 135 5.05 5.77 1.50
N ALA A 136 4.44 5.20 0.46
CA ALA A 136 5.15 4.66 -0.68
C ALA A 136 6.00 5.73 -1.40
N THR A 137 5.42 6.88 -1.71
CA THR A 137 6.13 7.98 -2.39
C THR A 137 7.22 8.57 -1.51
N THR A 138 6.98 8.66 -0.20
CA THR A 138 7.96 9.17 0.77
C THR A 138 9.17 8.24 0.87
N SER A 139 8.94 6.94 1.08
CA SER A 139 10.00 5.93 1.13
C SER A 139 10.73 5.79 -0.22
N LEU A 140 10.03 5.95 -1.35
CA LEU A 140 10.67 5.99 -2.67
C LEU A 140 11.62 7.19 -2.78
N GLY A 141 11.19 8.37 -2.33
CA GLY A 141 12.01 9.58 -2.33
C GLY A 141 13.29 9.41 -1.50
N TYR A 142 13.18 8.93 -0.27
CA TYR A 142 14.35 8.64 0.57
C TYR A 142 15.24 7.57 -0.04
N GLY A 143 14.66 6.47 -0.55
CA GLY A 143 15.42 5.38 -1.15
C GLY A 143 16.25 5.82 -2.36
N LEU A 144 15.66 6.63 -3.25
CA LEU A 144 16.37 7.19 -4.40
C LEU A 144 17.44 8.21 -3.98
N TYR A 145 17.16 9.03 -2.96
CA TYR A 145 18.13 9.98 -2.42
C TYR A 145 19.35 9.29 -1.82
N ASP A 146 19.13 8.29 -0.96
CA ASP A 146 20.21 7.54 -0.30
C ASP A 146 21.08 6.78 -1.30
N LEU A 147 20.49 6.28 -2.39
CA LEU A 147 21.22 5.65 -3.49
C LEU A 147 21.95 6.67 -4.39
N SER A 148 21.42 7.89 -4.55
CA SER A 148 22.07 8.93 -5.34
C SER A 148 23.36 9.46 -4.70
N MET A 149 23.48 9.34 -3.37
CA MET A 149 24.70 9.66 -2.61
C MET A 149 25.88 8.69 -2.88
N LEU A 150 25.62 7.61 -3.62
CA LEU A 150 26.64 6.60 -3.98
C LEU A 150 27.32 6.85 -5.33
N VAL A 151 26.80 7.79 -6.13
CA VAL A 151 27.28 8.15 -7.47
C VAL A 151 28.08 9.45 -7.39
#